data_AF-A0A6A5THV2-F1
#
_entry.id   AF-A0A6A5THV2-F1
#
_cell.length_a   1.000
_cell.length_b   1.000
_cell.length_c   1.000
_cell.angle_alpha   90.00
_cell.angle_beta   90.00
_cell.angle_gamma   90.00
#
_symmetry.space_group_name_H-M   'P 1'
#
loop_
_entity.id
_entity.type
_entity.pdbx_description
1 polymer ?
#
loop_
_entity_poly.entity_id
_entity_poly.type
_entity_poly.pdbx_seq_one_letter_code
_entity_poly.pdbx_strand_id
1 'polypeptide(L)' 'MEAALESLKTLKPGEKPNYAQVAKKYGVNQNTLSRHHRGVQGTRTEKIENSRLLSPIQESTLVGYIDGLCAKGLPPTR' A
#
# COMPACT_ATOMS: atom_id res chain seq x y z
N MET A 1 9.35 2.11 14.07
CA MET A 1 9.09 0.90 13.25
C MET A 1 10.40 0.22 12.85
N GLU A 2 11.34 0.96 12.26
CA GLU A 2 12.60 0.44 11.70
C GLU A 2 13.49 -0.28 12.72
N ALA A 3 13.72 0.31 13.90
CA ALA A 3 14.51 -0.34 14.97
C ALA A 3 13.95 -1.70 15.42
N ALA A 4 12.61 -1.84 15.42
CA ALA A 4 11.96 -3.11 15.75
C ALA A 4 12.18 -4.16 14.63
N LEU A 5 12.15 -3.74 13.36
CA LEU A 5 12.43 -4.63 12.23
C LEU A 5 13.90 -5.05 12.19
N GLU A 6 14.82 -4.16 12.50
CA GLU A 6 16.25 -4.47 12.58
C GLU A 6 16.51 -5.53 13.65
N SER A 7 15.87 -5.40 14.82
CA SER A 7 15.97 -6.41 15.88
C SER A 7 15.43 -7.79 15.47
N LEU A 8 14.46 -7.82 14.56
CA LEU A 8 13.92 -9.07 14.01
C LEU A 8 14.86 -9.69 12.97
N LYS A 9 15.56 -8.88 12.18
CA LYS A 9 16.55 -9.34 11.20
C LYS A 9 17.81 -9.92 11.85
N THR A 10 18.15 -9.48 13.06
CA THR A 10 19.29 -10.02 13.82
C THR A 10 19.04 -11.39 14.45
N LEU A 11 17.81 -11.92 14.39
CA LEU A 11 17.53 -13.28 14.88
C LEU A 11 18.24 -14.33 14.02
N LYS A 12 18.62 -15.44 14.66
CA LYS A 12 19.27 -16.55 13.97
C LYS A 12 18.30 -17.19 12.95
N PRO A 13 18.81 -17.64 11.79
CA PRO A 13 18.00 -18.40 10.85
C PRO A 13 17.38 -19.62 11.55
N GLY A 14 16.04 -19.71 11.57
CA GLY A 14 15.30 -20.81 12.19
C GLY A 14 14.68 -20.49 13.56
N GLU A 15 15.02 -19.36 14.19
CA GLU A 15 14.39 -18.93 15.44
C GLU A 15 13.03 -18.26 15.15
N LYS A 16 11.99 -18.65 15.89
CA LYS A 16 10.65 -18.07 15.71
C LYS A 16 10.60 -16.67 16.34
N PRO A 17 10.34 -15.59 15.57
CA PRO A 17 10.32 -14.24 16.12
C PRO A 17 9.15 -14.02 17.09
N ASN A 18 9.46 -13.54 18.31
CA ASN A 18 8.43 -13.13 19.27
C ASN A 18 8.01 -11.67 19.03
N TYR A 19 7.05 -11.47 18.14
CA TYR A 19 6.55 -10.14 17.79
C TYR A 19 5.98 -9.36 18.98
N ALA A 20 5.38 -10.02 19.98
CA ALA A 20 4.79 -9.33 21.12
C ALA A 20 5.85 -8.68 22.03
N GLN A 21 6.94 -9.41 22.29
CA GLN A 21 8.05 -8.89 23.08
C GLN A 21 8.76 -7.73 22.38
N VAL A 22 9.05 -7.88 21.08
CA VAL A 22 9.67 -6.82 20.28
C VAL A 22 8.76 -5.59 20.20
N ALA A 23 7.46 -5.80 19.95
CA ALA A 23 6.47 -4.73 19.92
C ALA A 23 6.43 -3.93 21.23
N LYS A 24 6.41 -4.62 22.37
CA LYS A 24 6.44 -3.99 23.69
C LYS A 24 7.75 -3.23 23.94
N LYS A 25 8.90 -3.79 23.55
CA LYS A 25 10.22 -3.18 23.71
C LYS A 25 10.36 -1.85 22.95
N TYR A 26 9.79 -1.78 21.74
CA TYR A 26 9.91 -0.60 20.87
C TYR A 26 8.64 0.26 20.82
N GLY A 27 7.62 -0.03 21.62
CA GLY A 27 6.36 0.72 21.66
C GLY A 27 5.60 0.72 20.34
N VAL A 28 5.73 -0.33 19.52
CA VAL A 28 5.05 -0.44 18.21
C VAL A 28 3.89 -1.43 18.27
N ASN A 29 2.92 -1.30 17.37
CA ASN A 29 1.84 -2.27 17.25
C ASN A 29 2.37 -3.63 16.74
N GLN A 30 2.03 -4.71 17.46
CA GLN A 30 2.46 -6.07 17.14
C GLN A 30 1.99 -6.55 15.75
N ASN A 31 0.73 -6.30 15.39
CA ASN A 31 0.17 -6.73 14.11
C ASN A 31 0.85 -6.01 12.95
N THR A 32 1.06 -4.71 13.09
CA THR A 32 1.80 -3.91 12.09
C THR A 32 3.22 -4.44 11.93
N LEU A 33 3.91 -4.74 13.03
CA LEU A 33 5.28 -5.28 13.01
C LEU A 33 5.35 -6.64 12.32
N SER A 34 4.44 -7.54 12.66
CA SER A 34 4.39 -8.87 12.06
C SER A 34 4.08 -8.85 10.56
N ARG A 35 3.15 -7.99 10.12
CA ARG A 35 2.80 -7.85 8.70
C ARG A 35 3.96 -7.26 7.90
N HIS A 36 4.65 -6.28 8.46
CA HIS A 36 5.79 -5.64 7.81
C HIS A 36 7.01 -6.57 7.74
N HIS A 37 7.33 -7.31 8.80
CA HIS A 37 8.45 -8.26 8.81
C HIS A 37 8.25 -9.40 7.81
N ARG A 38 7.02 -9.89 7.65
CA ARG A 38 6.67 -10.96 6.70
C ARG A 38 6.49 -10.48 5.25
N GLY A 39 6.63 -9.18 4.98
CA GLY A 39 6.36 -8.62 3.65
C GLY A 39 4.91 -8.75 3.20
N VAL A 40 3.95 -8.86 4.14
CA VAL A 40 2.51 -8.96 3.82
C VAL A 40 1.93 -7.61 3.38
N GLN A 41 2.61 -6.51 3.70
CA GLN A 41 2.25 -5.20 3.13
C GLN A 41 2.75 -5.13 1.69
N GLY A 42 1.81 -4.96 0.76
CA GLY A 42 2.12 -4.63 -0.63
C GLY A 42 2.67 -3.22 -0.79
N THR A 43 3.16 -2.93 -1.99
CA THR A 43 3.70 -1.60 -2.32
C THR A 43 2.59 -0.54 -2.32
N ARG A 44 2.97 0.73 -2.14
CA ARG A 44 2.02 1.85 -2.27
C ARG A 44 1.37 1.85 -3.66
N THR A 45 2.15 1.53 -4.68
CA THR A 45 1.70 1.40 -6.07
C THR A 45 0.66 0.29 -6.21
N GLU A 46 0.91 -0.91 -5.69
CA GLU A 46 -0.09 -2.00 -5.72
C GLU A 46 -1.38 -1.61 -5.00
N LYS A 47 -1.28 -0.91 -3.86
CA LYS A 47 -2.48 -0.41 -3.17
C LYS A 47 -3.27 0.54 -4.05
N ILE A 48 -2.59 1.48 -4.72
CA ILE A 48 -3.23 2.45 -5.61
C ILE A 48 -3.94 1.70 -6.74
N GLU A 49 -3.23 0.82 -7.44
CA GLU A 49 -3.77 0.05 -8.56
C GLU A 49 -4.97 -0.82 -8.13
N ASN A 50 -4.88 -1.53 -7.01
CA ASN A 50 -5.98 -2.33 -6.48
C ASN A 50 -7.17 -1.51 -5.97
N SER A 51 -6.96 -0.22 -5.69
CA SER A 51 -8.04 0.69 -5.27
C SER A 51 -8.72 1.41 -6.43
N ARG A 52 -8.19 1.30 -7.66
CA ARG A 52 -8.81 1.88 -8.84
C ARG A 52 -10.11 1.15 -9.15
N LEU A 53 -11.17 1.93 -9.39
CA LEU A 53 -12.46 1.40 -9.84
C LEU A 53 -12.47 1.15 -11.35
N LEU A 54 -11.71 1.94 -12.09
CA LEU A 54 -11.63 1.91 -13.55
C LEU A 54 -10.32 1.27 -13.99
N SER A 55 -10.35 0.55 -15.10
CA SER A 55 -9.12 0.13 -15.76
C SER A 55 -8.39 1.34 -16.37
N PRO A 56 -7.07 1.28 -16.56
CA PRO A 56 -6.32 2.36 -17.21
C PRO A 56 -6.88 2.77 -18.58
N ILE A 57 -7.45 1.82 -19.31
CA ILE A 57 -8.11 2.06 -20.61
C ILE A 57 -9.41 2.86 -20.43
N GLN A 58 -10.21 2.51 -19.43
CA GLN A 58 -11.45 3.23 -19.11
C GLN A 58 -11.15 4.65 -18.64
N GLU A 59 -10.16 4.84 -17.77
CA GLU A 59 -9.73 6.17 -17.34
C GLU A 59 -9.29 7.03 -18.52
N SER A 60 -8.43 6.50 -19.40
CA SER A 60 -7.96 7.22 -20.59
C SER A 60 -9.10 7.63 -21.53
N THR A 61 -10.06 6.72 -21.74
CA THR A 61 -11.24 6.99 -22.57
C THR A 61 -12.11 8.09 -21.95
N LEU A 62 -12.32 8.04 -20.64
CA LEU A 62 -13.11 9.03 -19.91
C LEU A 62 -12.46 10.41 -19.95
N VAL A 63 -11.14 10.49 -19.75
CA VAL A 63 -10.39 11.74 -19.85
C VAL A 63 -10.52 12.33 -21.26
N GLY A 64 -10.30 11.53 -22.30
CA GLY A 64 -10.44 12.01 -23.68
C GLY A 64 -11.86 12.47 -24.02
N TYR A 65 -12.89 11.82 -23.46
CA TYR A 65 -14.27 12.26 -23.60
C TYR A 65 -14.51 13.62 -22.94
N ILE A 66 -14.07 13.80 -21.69
CA ILE A 66 -14.18 15.05 -20.94
C ILE A 66 -13.46 16.18 -21.68
N ASP A 67 -12.23 15.94 -22.16
CA ASP A 67 -11.46 16.93 -22.91
C ASP A 67 -12.18 17.34 -24.20
N GLY A 68 -12.78 16.37 -24.90
CA GLY A 68 -13.58 16.64 -26.10
C GLY A 68 -14.85 17.47 -25.84
N LEU A 69 -15.47 17.34 -24.67
CA LEU A 69 -16.60 18.18 -24.25
C LEU A 69 -16.14 19.59 -23.87
N CYS A 70 -15.07 19.70 -23.08
CA CYS A 70 -14.45 20.96 -22.70
C CYS A 70 -14.03 21.79 -23.93
N ALA A 71 -13.43 21.16 -24.93
CA ALA A 71 -13.05 21.80 -26.19
C ALA A 71 -14.24 22.40 -26.95
N LYS A 72 -15.44 21.84 -26.76
CA LYS A 72 -16.70 22.31 -27.36
C LYS A 72 -17.45 23.31 -26.46
N GLY A 73 -16.90 23.66 -25.30
CA GLY A 73 -17.59 24.47 -24.29
C GLY A 73 -18.79 23.76 -23.66
N LEU A 74 -18.89 22.44 -23.81
CA LEU A 74 -19.96 21.63 -23.24
C LEU A 74 -19.52 21.11 -21.86
N PRO A 75 -20.42 21.12 -20.85
CA PRO A 75 -20.11 20.50 -19.57
C PRO A 75 -19.94 18.97 -19.75
N PRO A 76 -19.15 18.30 -18.89
CA PRO A 76 -19.08 16.86 -18.85
C PRO A 76 -20.48 16.26 -18.63
N THR A 77 -21.01 15.54 -19.62
CA THR A 77 -22.33 14.90 -19.53
C THR A 77 -22.19 13.39 -19.47
N ARG A 78 -22.58 12.81 -18.33
CA ARG A 78 -22.59 11.38 -17.97
C ARG A 78 -21.25 10.65 -18.04
#